data_AF-W6YZL2-F1
#
_entry.id   AF-W6YZL2-F1
#
_cell.length_a   1.000
_cell.length_b   1.000
_cell.length_c   1.000
_cell.angle_alpha   90.00
_cell.angle_beta   90.00
_cell.angle_gamma   90.00
#
_symmetry.space_group_name_H-M   'P 1'
#
loop_
_entity.id
_entity.type
_entity.pdbx_description
1 polymer ?
#
loop_
_entity_poly.entity_id
_entity_poly.type
_entity_poly.pdbx_seq_one_letter_code
_entity_poly.pdbx_strand_id
1 'polypeptide(L)'
;MTTSYTTPPASSERRASIGETSNPIVISSPSPQLKPFKPHQMLMQTPVEIECGPDLSIKLTIHEELLCCHSKLLEERFTKAKNLRKQFEQTDHLRDQIAAHVFPEVTAEEFAADDHEEKALPLIIRAYERFPMPGYGSAIKRMIDDATKAEVQSKRIKARMLQDAIREVNTKVRLTYINAFGLHTITEKLFSAIHRINKKEIDIAKHDVMRAAAQKRILIPDAEPDTFQLVMDWIYQGKLDCEDPQQLYNTLQLATRLGVTALSEFCHSKLYNAANDSIQDALANGTSLKTLLGYGLGPGDRVLEVVFKHAFKDHDAPKRLREMAVNTLASNLDGELWAEINDVVSHSVALQIIAAMVEYHEQVAEGLLNHDTIKHVDDRARTVSPMAALDN
;
A
#
# COMPACT_ATOMS: atom_id res chain seq x y z
N MET A 1 -4.95 59.10 22.23
CA MET A 1 -6.16 59.56 21.51
C MET A 1 -7.28 58.59 21.84
N THR A 2 -8.12 59.03 22.77
CA THR A 2 -9.28 58.38 23.36
C THR A 2 -10.53 58.59 22.49
N THR A 3 -11.53 57.73 22.72
CA THR A 3 -13.00 57.81 22.47
C THR A 3 -13.50 56.68 21.57
N SER A 4 -14.62 55.99 21.80
CA SER A 4 -15.58 55.95 22.92
C SER A 4 -16.52 54.75 22.74
N TYR A 5 -17.00 54.22 23.86
CA TYR A 5 -18.14 53.31 23.99
C TYR A 5 -19.45 53.96 23.53
N THR A 6 -20.41 53.18 23.02
CA THR A 6 -21.85 53.48 23.10
C THR A 6 -22.72 52.21 23.07
N THR A 7 -23.29 51.90 24.23
CA THR A 7 -24.60 51.29 24.50
C THR A 7 -25.32 52.31 25.43
N PRO A 8 -26.64 52.33 25.71
CA PRO A 8 -27.80 51.46 25.35
C PRO A 8 -29.04 52.34 24.93
N PRO A 9 -30.35 51.98 25.08
CA PRO A 9 -31.04 51.53 26.29
C PRO A 9 -32.09 50.40 26.10
N ALA A 10 -32.64 49.98 27.24
CA ALA A 10 -33.58 48.90 27.45
C ALA A 10 -35.07 49.32 27.39
N SER A 11 -35.92 48.29 27.22
CA SER A 11 -37.27 48.08 27.78
C SER A 11 -38.41 49.06 27.46
N SER A 12 -39.50 48.55 26.88
CA SER A 12 -40.84 48.61 27.51
C SER A 12 -41.89 47.73 26.81
N GLU A 13 -42.65 47.02 27.65
CA GLU A 13 -44.09 46.74 27.59
C GLU A 13 -44.76 45.80 26.56
N ARG A 14 -45.26 44.71 27.17
CA ARG A 14 -46.43 43.89 26.85
C ARG A 14 -47.59 44.65 26.17
N ARG A 15 -48.15 44.04 25.11
CA ARG A 15 -49.61 43.95 24.93
C ARG A 15 -49.98 42.61 24.29
N ALA A 16 -50.96 41.95 24.89
CA ALA A 16 -51.56 40.72 24.42
C ALA A 16 -52.34 40.96 23.11
N SER A 17 -52.24 40.02 22.19
CA SER A 17 -53.28 39.78 21.18
C SER A 17 -53.35 38.29 20.93
N ILE A 18 -54.40 37.68 21.47
CA ILE A 18 -54.88 36.35 21.10
C ILE A 18 -55.46 36.50 19.69
N GLY A 19 -54.85 35.83 18.72
CA GLY A 19 -55.32 35.77 17.34
C GLY A 19 -55.01 34.38 16.80
N GLU A 20 -56.00 33.51 16.83
CA GLU A 20 -56.01 32.23 16.13
C GLU A 20 -55.79 32.48 14.63
N THR A 21 -54.64 32.05 14.12
CA THR A 21 -54.47 31.79 12.69
C THR A 21 -53.76 30.46 12.52
N SER A 22 -54.53 29.47 12.11
CA SER A 22 -54.09 28.17 11.65
C SER A 22 -53.06 28.34 10.53
N ASN A 23 -51.78 28.26 10.88
CA ASN A 23 -50.72 28.06 9.90
C ASN A 23 -50.55 26.55 9.70
N PRO A 24 -50.73 26.01 8.48
CA PRO A 24 -50.31 24.66 8.19
C PRO A 24 -48.80 24.60 8.41
N ILE A 25 -48.36 23.66 9.24
CA ILE A 25 -46.95 23.29 9.38
C ILE A 25 -46.54 22.73 8.02
N VAL A 26 -46.03 23.59 7.14
CA VAL A 26 -45.29 23.17 5.96
C VAL A 26 -43.98 22.63 6.48
N ILE A 27 -43.93 21.32 6.70
CA ILE A 27 -42.69 20.56 6.88
C ILE A 27 -41.95 20.67 5.54
N SER A 28 -41.25 21.79 5.35
CA SER A 28 -40.25 21.95 4.31
C SER A 28 -39.08 21.09 4.73
N SER A 29 -39.18 19.78 4.54
CA SER A 29 -38.03 18.89 4.60
C SER A 29 -37.00 19.47 3.64
N PRO A 30 -35.82 19.94 4.11
CA PRO A 30 -34.81 20.42 3.20
C PRO A 30 -34.45 19.24 2.31
N SER A 31 -34.80 19.33 1.03
CA SER A 31 -34.37 18.36 0.03
C SER A 31 -32.85 18.28 0.17
N PRO A 32 -32.27 17.08 0.34
CA PRO A 32 -30.83 16.95 0.50
C PRO A 32 -30.19 17.61 -0.71
N GLN A 33 -29.55 18.76 -0.50
CA GLN A 33 -28.85 19.47 -1.56
C GLN A 33 -27.75 18.52 -2.02
N LEU A 34 -27.97 17.91 -3.18
CA LEU A 34 -26.99 17.06 -3.82
C LEU A 34 -25.73 17.91 -3.96
N LYS A 35 -24.66 17.49 -3.27
CA LYS A 35 -23.36 18.16 -3.39
C LYS A 35 -23.03 18.24 -4.89
N PRO A 36 -22.59 19.41 -5.40
CA PRO A 36 -22.27 19.54 -6.81
C PRO A 36 -21.22 18.48 -7.18
N PHE A 37 -21.50 17.75 -8.26
CA PHE A 37 -20.59 16.73 -8.79
C PHE A 37 -19.26 17.40 -9.18
N LYS A 38 -18.19 17.03 -8.48
CA LYS A 38 -16.83 17.56 -8.72
C LYS A 38 -15.88 16.40 -8.98
N PRO A 39 -15.83 15.87 -10.23
CA PRO A 39 -15.18 14.60 -10.52
C PRO A 39 -13.73 14.50 -10.04
N HIS A 40 -12.91 15.54 -10.23
CA HIS A 40 -11.53 15.54 -9.74
C HIS A 40 -11.43 15.52 -8.20
N GLN A 41 -12.30 16.25 -7.49
CA GLN A 41 -12.30 16.24 -6.02
C GLN A 41 -12.80 14.91 -5.45
N MET A 42 -13.62 14.19 -6.22
CA MET A 42 -14.10 12.85 -5.83
C MET A 42 -13.01 11.78 -5.90
N LEU A 43 -11.94 12.02 -6.68
CA LEU A 43 -10.80 11.11 -6.78
C LEU A 43 -9.76 11.31 -5.66
N MET A 44 -9.92 12.34 -4.83
CA MET A 44 -8.95 12.76 -3.81
C MET A 44 -9.54 12.64 -2.39
N GLN A 45 -10.44 11.69 -2.15
CA GLN A 45 -11.20 11.62 -0.91
C GLN A 45 -10.55 10.73 0.13
N THR A 46 -10.07 9.56 -0.28
CA THR A 46 -9.63 8.54 0.66
C THR A 46 -8.11 8.36 0.57
N PRO A 47 -7.33 8.95 1.48
CA PRO A 47 -5.89 8.69 1.53
C PRO A 47 -5.64 7.24 1.96
N VAL A 48 -4.66 6.63 1.29
CA VAL A 48 -4.11 5.31 1.54
C VAL A 48 -2.61 5.48 1.75
N GLU A 49 -2.10 4.85 2.79
CA GLU A 49 -0.68 4.86 3.11
C GLU A 49 0.03 3.72 2.38
N ILE A 50 1.08 4.04 1.64
CA ILE A 50 2.00 3.08 1.06
C ILE A 50 3.21 3.02 1.99
N GLU A 51 3.49 1.83 2.51
CA GLU A 51 4.69 1.58 3.30
C GLU A 51 5.68 0.78 2.45
N CYS A 52 6.88 1.33 2.25
CA CYS A 52 7.93 0.74 1.41
C CYS A 52 9.29 0.74 2.10
N GLY A 53 10.25 0.02 1.49
CA GLY A 53 11.56 -0.25 2.03
C GLY A 53 11.60 -1.47 2.98
N PRO A 54 12.81 -2.02 3.25
CA PRO A 54 12.96 -3.31 3.94
C PRO A 54 12.32 -3.38 5.33
N ASP A 55 12.21 -2.24 6.01
CA ASP A 55 11.63 -2.11 7.35
C ASP A 55 10.23 -1.47 7.35
N LEU A 56 9.68 -1.15 6.17
CA LEU A 56 8.40 -0.44 6.00
C LEU A 56 8.35 0.92 6.72
N SER A 57 9.51 1.54 6.96
CA SER A 57 9.59 2.82 7.67
C SER A 57 9.16 4.01 6.80
N ILE A 58 9.27 3.89 5.47
CA ILE A 58 9.01 4.96 4.54
C ILE A 58 7.53 4.93 4.16
N LYS A 59 6.86 6.07 4.37
CA LYS A 59 5.41 6.23 4.22
C LYS A 59 5.13 7.25 3.13
N LEU A 60 4.44 6.82 2.08
CA LEU A 60 3.91 7.67 1.01
C LEU A 60 2.39 7.68 1.09
N THR A 61 1.74 8.73 0.61
CA THR A 61 0.27 8.83 0.62
C THR A 61 -0.26 8.98 -0.80
N ILE A 62 -1.23 8.13 -1.16
CA ILE A 62 -1.95 8.18 -2.44
C ILE A 62 -3.45 8.05 -2.19
N HIS A 63 -4.28 8.49 -3.14
CA HIS A 63 -5.73 8.37 -3.01
C HIS A 63 -6.25 7.04 -3.58
N GLU A 64 -7.10 6.37 -2.81
CA GLU A 64 -7.70 5.08 -3.15
C GLU A 64 -8.42 5.14 -4.49
N GLU A 65 -9.20 6.19 -4.72
CA GLU A 65 -10.03 6.30 -5.92
C GLU A 65 -9.18 6.38 -7.19
N LEU A 66 -8.07 7.14 -7.16
CA LEU A 66 -7.09 7.18 -8.26
C LEU A 66 -6.43 5.83 -8.48
N LEU A 67 -5.96 5.17 -7.42
CA LEU A 67 -5.40 3.82 -7.52
C LEU A 67 -6.38 2.85 -8.18
N CYS A 68 -7.65 2.87 -7.77
CA CYS A 68 -8.68 1.99 -8.31
C CYS A 68 -8.96 2.27 -9.79
N CYS A 69 -8.90 3.53 -10.24
CA CYS A 69 -9.04 3.87 -11.66
C CYS A 69 -7.96 3.22 -12.54
N HIS A 70 -6.74 3.06 -11.99
CA HIS A 70 -5.60 2.53 -12.73
C HIS A 70 -5.30 1.06 -12.45
N SER A 71 -5.89 0.47 -11.40
CA SER A 71 -5.67 -0.93 -11.02
C SER A 71 -6.96 -1.62 -10.58
N LYS A 72 -7.46 -2.52 -11.44
CA LYS A 72 -8.57 -3.44 -11.12
C LYS A 72 -8.24 -4.36 -9.94
N LEU A 73 -6.98 -4.76 -9.83
CA LEU A 73 -6.50 -5.61 -8.73
C LEU A 73 -6.69 -4.91 -7.38
N LEU A 74 -6.33 -3.63 -7.29
CA LEU A 74 -6.51 -2.85 -6.06
C LEU A 74 -7.98 -2.51 -5.82
N GLU A 75 -8.75 -2.20 -6.86
CA GLU A 75 -10.21 -1.99 -6.76
C GLU A 75 -10.91 -3.20 -6.13
N GLU A 76 -10.63 -4.41 -6.61
CA GLU A 76 -11.18 -5.64 -6.06
C GLU A 76 -10.75 -5.87 -4.61
N ARG A 77 -9.47 -5.65 -4.28
CA ARG A 77 -8.93 -5.78 -2.93
C ARG A 77 -9.62 -4.83 -1.96
N PHE A 78 -9.69 -3.54 -2.30
CA PHE A 78 -10.35 -2.56 -1.44
C PHE A 78 -11.84 -2.84 -1.31
N THR A 79 -12.51 -3.26 -2.38
CA THR A 79 -13.93 -3.66 -2.33
C THR A 79 -14.17 -4.83 -1.38
N LYS A 80 -13.35 -5.89 -1.46
CA LYS A 80 -13.42 -7.03 -0.52
C LYS A 80 -13.09 -6.62 0.91
N ALA A 81 -12.25 -5.60 1.10
CA ALA A 81 -11.84 -5.10 2.42
C ALA A 81 -12.86 -4.17 3.10
N LYS A 82 -13.88 -3.65 2.38
CA LYS A 82 -14.85 -2.65 2.90
C LYS A 82 -15.51 -3.03 4.23
N ASN A 83 -15.96 -4.28 4.37
CA ASN A 83 -16.61 -4.73 5.60
C ASN A 83 -15.64 -4.72 6.79
N LEU A 84 -14.40 -5.17 6.57
CA LEU A 84 -13.37 -5.20 7.60
C LEU A 84 -12.89 -3.78 7.95
N ARG A 85 -12.76 -2.89 6.96
CA ARG A 85 -12.48 -1.46 7.16
C ARG A 85 -13.49 -0.83 8.11
N LYS A 86 -14.79 -1.07 7.89
CA LYS A 86 -15.85 -0.58 8.77
C LYS A 86 -15.70 -1.10 10.21
N GLN A 87 -15.23 -2.34 10.40
CA GLN A 87 -14.99 -2.90 11.73
C GLN A 87 -13.78 -2.23 12.41
N PHE A 88 -12.70 -1.97 11.67
CA PHE A 88 -11.56 -1.20 12.18
C PHE A 88 -11.98 0.23 12.56
N GLU A 89 -12.66 0.96 11.67
CA GLU A 89 -13.14 2.32 11.93
C GLU A 89 -14.07 2.37 13.16
N GLN A 90 -14.95 1.39 13.34
CA GLN A 90 -15.79 1.30 14.53
C GLN A 90 -15.01 0.99 15.80
N THR A 91 -13.95 0.17 15.70
CA THR A 91 -13.08 -0.16 16.83
C THR A 91 -12.24 1.04 17.23
N ASP A 92 -11.63 1.73 16.27
CA ASP A 92 -10.85 2.95 16.50
C ASP A 92 -11.71 4.05 17.09
N HIS A 93 -12.91 4.25 16.54
CA HIS A 93 -13.84 5.22 17.11
C HIS A 93 -14.23 4.88 18.55
N LEU A 94 -14.52 3.61 18.86
CA LEU A 94 -14.79 3.18 20.24
C LEU A 94 -13.57 3.38 21.14
N ARG A 95 -12.36 3.06 20.66
CA ARG A 95 -11.11 3.29 21.39
C ARG A 95 -10.93 4.77 21.72
N ASP A 96 -11.14 5.66 20.75
CA ASP A 96 -10.95 7.11 20.92
C ASP A 96 -11.99 7.69 21.89
N GLN A 97 -13.24 7.21 21.83
CA GLN A 97 -14.28 7.55 22.81
C GLN A 97 -13.89 7.13 24.23
N ILE A 98 -13.33 5.93 24.39
CA ILE A 98 -12.86 5.44 25.70
C ILE A 98 -11.61 6.22 26.14
N ALA A 99 -10.70 6.52 25.21
CA ALA A 99 -9.47 7.26 25.48
C ALA A 99 -9.76 8.67 26.03
N ALA A 100 -10.82 9.33 25.57
CA ALA A 100 -11.24 10.63 26.09
C ALA A 100 -11.62 10.61 27.60
N HIS A 101 -11.77 9.43 28.19
CA HIS A 101 -12.04 9.25 29.62
C HIS A 101 -10.85 8.72 30.42
N VAL A 102 -9.69 8.58 29.77
CA VAL A 102 -8.43 8.12 30.36
C VAL A 102 -7.28 9.10 30.06
N PHE A 103 -7.37 9.88 28.97
CA PHE A 103 -6.34 10.80 28.48
C PHE A 103 -6.82 12.26 28.34
N PRO A 104 -5.93 13.25 28.60
CA PRO A 104 -4.67 13.09 29.33
C PRO A 104 -4.93 12.49 30.72
N GLU A 105 -3.95 11.80 31.32
CA GLU A 105 -4.09 10.95 32.52
C GLU A 105 -5.18 11.45 33.50
N VAL A 106 -6.40 10.94 33.33
CA VAL A 106 -7.54 11.33 34.15
C VAL A 106 -7.41 10.58 35.47
N THR A 107 -7.28 11.31 36.57
CA THR A 107 -7.24 10.68 37.89
C THR A 107 -8.60 10.10 38.23
N ALA A 108 -8.64 9.13 39.15
CA ALA A 108 -9.92 8.53 39.55
C ALA A 108 -10.85 9.54 40.25
N GLU A 109 -10.26 10.56 40.88
CA GLU A 109 -10.94 11.70 41.48
C GLU A 109 -11.59 12.62 40.42
N GLU A 110 -10.85 12.99 39.37
CA GLU A 110 -11.37 13.78 38.24
C GLU A 110 -12.47 13.02 37.50
N PHE A 111 -12.27 11.72 37.28
CA PHE A 111 -13.27 10.85 36.67
C PHE A 111 -14.60 10.86 37.45
N ALA A 112 -14.51 10.93 38.79
CA ALA A 112 -15.68 10.98 39.67
C ALA A 112 -16.32 12.38 39.74
N ALA A 113 -15.54 13.45 39.54
CA ALA A 113 -16.01 14.83 39.62
C ALA A 113 -16.65 15.34 38.32
N ASP A 114 -16.16 14.91 37.16
CA ASP A 114 -16.46 15.51 35.84
C ASP A 114 -17.45 14.68 34.99
N ASP A 115 -18.36 13.95 35.64
CA ASP A 115 -19.40 13.12 34.98
C ASP A 115 -18.87 12.10 33.96
N HIS A 116 -17.61 11.67 34.07
CA HIS A 116 -17.04 10.65 33.17
C HIS A 116 -17.75 9.31 33.32
N GLU A 117 -18.25 9.00 34.52
CA GLU A 117 -19.04 7.80 34.79
C GLU A 117 -20.24 7.67 33.83
N GLU A 118 -21.03 8.74 33.67
CA GLU A 118 -22.25 8.70 32.85
C GLU A 118 -21.96 8.46 31.37
N LYS A 119 -20.79 8.91 30.89
CA LYS A 119 -20.37 8.79 29.49
C LYS A 119 -19.63 7.49 29.22
N ALA A 120 -18.79 7.03 30.15
CA ALA A 120 -17.99 5.82 30.00
C ALA A 120 -18.82 4.54 30.14
N LEU A 121 -19.80 4.50 31.07
CA LEU A 121 -20.61 3.31 31.31
C LEU A 121 -21.33 2.80 30.05
N PRO A 122 -22.01 3.64 29.24
CA PRO A 122 -22.58 3.22 27.96
C PRO A 122 -21.55 2.65 26.97
N LEU A 123 -20.32 3.16 26.95
CA LEU A 123 -19.25 2.67 26.09
C LEU A 123 -18.76 1.28 26.53
N ILE A 124 -18.61 1.05 27.83
CA ILE A 124 -18.26 -0.26 28.40
C ILE A 124 -19.35 -1.28 28.08
N ILE A 125 -20.62 -0.93 28.28
CA ILE A 125 -21.76 -1.80 27.96
C ILE A 125 -21.78 -2.11 26.45
N ARG A 126 -21.58 -1.10 25.59
CA ARG A 126 -21.52 -1.30 24.13
C ARG A 126 -20.39 -2.25 23.74
N ALA A 127 -19.19 -2.08 24.31
CA ALA A 127 -18.06 -2.97 24.07
C ALA A 127 -18.34 -4.41 24.55
N TYR A 128 -19.02 -4.55 25.69
CA TYR A 128 -19.45 -5.83 26.22
C TYR A 128 -20.44 -6.52 25.30
N GLU A 129 -21.49 -5.84 24.84
CA GLU A 129 -22.54 -6.47 24.05
C GLU A 129 -22.11 -6.80 22.63
N ARG A 130 -21.47 -5.83 21.97
CA ARG A 130 -21.21 -5.84 20.54
C ARG A 130 -19.88 -5.19 20.20
N PHE A 131 -18.80 -5.83 20.61
CA PHE A 131 -17.47 -5.44 20.14
C PHE A 131 -17.39 -5.55 18.60
N PRO A 132 -16.89 -4.52 17.87
CA PRO A 132 -16.98 -4.49 16.41
C PRO A 132 -16.25 -5.61 15.67
N MET A 133 -15.19 -6.18 16.26
CA MET A 133 -14.40 -7.26 15.65
C MET A 133 -14.79 -8.64 16.20
N PRO A 134 -15.40 -9.53 15.39
CA PRO A 134 -15.97 -10.80 15.86
C PRO A 134 -14.99 -11.72 16.59
N GLY A 135 -13.72 -11.77 16.18
CA GLY A 135 -12.69 -12.62 16.79
C GLY A 135 -12.26 -12.20 18.19
N TYR A 136 -12.59 -10.98 18.63
CA TYR A 136 -12.16 -10.42 19.91
C TYR A 136 -13.29 -10.20 20.92
N GLY A 137 -14.55 -10.30 20.49
CA GLY A 137 -15.71 -10.00 21.35
C GLY A 137 -15.77 -10.86 22.61
N SER A 138 -15.43 -12.15 22.53
CA SER A 138 -15.40 -13.05 23.70
C SER A 138 -14.29 -12.70 24.70
N ALA A 139 -13.14 -12.26 24.22
CA ALA A 139 -12.02 -11.83 25.05
C ALA A 139 -12.34 -10.50 25.77
N ILE A 140 -12.95 -9.55 25.06
CA ILE A 140 -13.40 -8.27 25.65
C ILE A 140 -14.48 -8.50 26.70
N LYS A 141 -15.49 -9.33 26.41
CA LYS A 141 -16.54 -9.71 27.37
C LYS A 141 -15.94 -10.28 28.65
N ARG A 142 -15.07 -11.28 28.52
CA ARG A 142 -14.39 -11.92 29.66
C ARG A 142 -13.58 -10.91 30.48
N MET A 143 -12.83 -10.04 29.83
CA MET A 143 -12.05 -9.00 30.51
C MET A 143 -12.95 -8.07 31.33
N ILE A 144 -14.10 -7.64 30.78
CA ILE A 144 -15.07 -6.81 31.49
C ILE A 144 -15.72 -7.59 32.64
N ASP A 145 -16.08 -8.86 32.45
CA ASP A 145 -16.63 -9.72 33.50
C ASP A 145 -15.65 -9.86 34.68
N ASP A 146 -14.38 -10.18 34.38
CA ASP A 146 -13.32 -10.36 35.37
C ASP A 146 -13.03 -9.04 36.11
N ALA A 147 -12.94 -7.92 35.38
CA ALA A 147 -12.72 -6.60 35.98
C ALA A 147 -13.90 -6.20 36.87
N THR A 148 -15.14 -6.37 36.41
CA THR A 148 -16.35 -6.06 37.20
C THR A 148 -16.39 -6.90 38.48
N LYS A 149 -16.08 -8.20 38.38
CA LYS A 149 -16.01 -9.09 39.54
C LYS A 149 -14.95 -8.64 40.54
N ALA A 150 -13.77 -8.23 40.06
CA ALA A 150 -12.71 -7.71 40.92
C ALA A 150 -13.15 -6.43 41.65
N GLU A 151 -13.80 -5.48 40.97
CA GLU A 151 -14.26 -4.24 41.60
C GLU A 151 -15.36 -4.48 42.67
N VAL A 152 -16.24 -5.47 42.44
CA VAL A 152 -17.21 -5.91 43.47
C VAL A 152 -16.51 -6.50 44.69
N GLN A 153 -15.50 -7.35 44.49
CA GLN A 153 -14.71 -7.94 45.58
C GLN A 153 -13.93 -6.87 46.36
N SER A 154 -13.41 -5.87 45.67
CA SER A 154 -12.75 -4.70 46.24
C SER A 154 -13.71 -3.67 46.86
N LYS A 155 -15.02 -3.97 46.90
CA LYS A 155 -16.08 -3.12 47.45
C LYS A 155 -16.15 -1.72 46.81
N ARG A 156 -15.71 -1.57 45.54
CA ARG A 156 -15.83 -0.34 44.75
C ARG A 156 -17.24 -0.19 44.17
N ILE A 157 -18.23 -0.19 45.07
CA ILE A 157 -19.66 -0.21 44.75
C ILE A 157 -20.30 1.07 45.28
N LYS A 158 -21.30 1.59 44.58
CA LYS A 158 -22.14 2.71 45.05
C LYS A 158 -22.73 2.38 46.42
N ALA A 159 -22.85 3.39 47.27
CA ALA A 159 -23.40 3.21 48.61
C ALA A 159 -24.76 2.50 48.56
N ARG A 160 -24.98 1.56 49.49
CA ARG A 160 -26.21 0.75 49.62
C ARG A 160 -26.45 -0.33 48.54
N MET A 161 -25.63 -0.41 47.48
CA MET A 161 -25.81 -1.40 46.39
C MET A 161 -24.95 -2.67 46.54
N LEU A 162 -24.18 -2.83 47.62
CA LEU A 162 -23.22 -3.93 47.76
C LEU A 162 -23.88 -5.32 47.74
N GLN A 163 -24.98 -5.50 48.45
CA GLN A 163 -25.66 -6.80 48.50
C GLN A 163 -26.27 -7.17 47.14
N ASP A 164 -26.81 -6.18 46.43
CA ASP A 164 -27.38 -6.36 45.10
C ASP A 164 -26.29 -6.68 44.08
N ALA A 165 -25.14 -6.00 44.14
CA ALA A 165 -24.00 -6.26 43.26
C ALA A 165 -23.37 -7.65 43.44
N ILE A 166 -23.39 -8.19 44.67
CA ILE A 166 -22.90 -9.55 44.95
C ILE A 166 -23.85 -10.60 44.38
N ARG A 167 -25.17 -10.39 44.50
CA ARG A 167 -26.20 -11.35 44.09
C ARG A 167 -26.50 -11.31 42.60
N GLU A 168 -26.37 -10.14 41.97
CA GLU A 168 -26.60 -9.97 40.55
C GLU A 168 -25.68 -10.88 39.74
N VAL A 169 -26.21 -11.54 38.71
CA VAL A 169 -25.45 -12.42 37.81
C VAL A 169 -25.14 -11.70 36.50
N ASN A 170 -26.01 -10.80 36.06
CA ASN A 170 -25.87 -10.04 34.83
C ASN A 170 -24.82 -8.93 34.98
N THR A 171 -23.69 -9.07 34.29
CA THR A 171 -22.59 -8.09 34.30
C THR A 171 -23.05 -6.68 33.92
N LYS A 172 -24.01 -6.53 33.00
CA LYS A 172 -24.50 -5.21 32.58
C LYS A 172 -25.20 -4.47 33.72
N VAL A 173 -26.05 -5.18 34.46
CA VAL A 173 -26.72 -4.61 35.63
C VAL A 173 -25.68 -4.33 36.71
N ARG A 174 -24.75 -5.25 36.92
CA ARG A 174 -23.70 -5.11 37.92
C ARG A 174 -22.78 -3.91 37.69
N LEU A 175 -22.46 -3.60 36.43
CA LEU A 175 -21.71 -2.41 36.04
C LEU A 175 -22.38 -1.11 36.52
N THR A 176 -23.72 -1.06 36.58
CA THR A 176 -24.45 0.13 37.07
C THR A 176 -24.29 0.38 38.56
N TYR A 177 -23.90 -0.66 39.32
CA TYR A 177 -23.65 -0.59 40.76
C TYR A 177 -22.21 -0.22 41.09
N ILE A 178 -21.27 -0.36 40.15
CA ILE A 178 -19.87 0.05 40.36
C ILE A 178 -19.81 1.56 40.55
N ASN A 179 -18.98 2.04 41.48
CA ASN A 179 -18.79 3.48 41.67
C ASN A 179 -17.81 4.06 40.62
N ALA A 180 -17.71 5.39 40.54
CA ALA A 180 -16.82 6.08 39.61
C ALA A 180 -15.38 5.54 39.60
N PHE A 181 -14.78 5.29 40.77
CA PHE A 181 -13.42 4.75 40.90
C PHE A 181 -13.26 3.35 40.28
N GLY A 182 -14.23 2.46 40.48
CA GLY A 182 -14.21 1.14 39.86
C GLY A 182 -14.44 1.21 38.34
N LEU A 183 -15.34 2.09 37.89
CA LEU A 183 -15.60 2.31 36.47
C LEU A 183 -14.40 2.91 35.74
N HIS A 184 -13.67 3.82 36.38
CA HIS A 184 -12.40 4.33 35.86
C HIS A 184 -11.41 3.19 35.60
N THR A 185 -11.17 2.33 36.59
CA THR A 185 -10.28 1.16 36.45
C THR A 185 -10.74 0.19 35.34
N ILE A 186 -12.04 -0.05 35.19
CA ILE A 186 -12.57 -0.88 34.08
C ILE A 186 -12.32 -0.19 32.73
N THR A 187 -12.50 1.13 32.66
CA THR A 187 -12.28 1.94 31.45
C THR A 187 -10.82 1.90 31.00
N GLU A 188 -9.86 2.06 31.92
CA GLU A 188 -8.42 1.92 31.65
C GLU A 188 -8.05 0.53 31.11
N LYS A 189 -8.59 -0.52 31.75
CA LYS A 189 -8.38 -1.92 31.32
C LYS A 189 -8.95 -2.16 29.93
N LEU A 190 -10.13 -1.61 29.65
CA LEU A 190 -10.78 -1.72 28.34
C LEU A 190 -9.98 -0.98 27.26
N PHE A 191 -9.56 0.26 27.51
CA PHE A 191 -8.68 0.99 26.61
C PHE A 191 -7.41 0.17 26.30
N SER A 192 -6.73 -0.32 27.33
CA SER A 192 -5.52 -1.11 27.20
C SER A 192 -5.74 -2.42 26.43
N ALA A 193 -6.90 -3.06 26.60
CA ALA A 193 -7.26 -4.25 25.84
C ALA A 193 -7.47 -3.95 24.35
N ILE A 194 -8.25 -2.90 24.03
CA ILE A 194 -8.49 -2.48 22.63
C ILE A 194 -7.19 -2.04 21.96
N HIS A 195 -6.35 -1.27 22.66
CA HIS A 195 -5.05 -0.85 22.14
C HIS A 195 -4.15 -2.05 21.79
N ARG A 196 -4.09 -3.06 22.66
CA ARG A 196 -3.33 -4.31 22.39
C ARG A 196 -3.89 -5.07 21.19
N ILE A 197 -5.21 -5.11 21.03
CA ILE A 197 -5.84 -5.72 19.85
C ILE A 197 -5.45 -4.97 18.59
N ASN A 198 -5.52 -3.63 18.57
CA ASN A 198 -5.11 -2.84 17.41
C ASN A 198 -3.64 -3.06 17.05
N LYS A 199 -2.74 -3.09 18.04
CA LYS A 199 -1.32 -3.39 17.81
C LYS A 199 -1.13 -4.77 17.18
N LYS A 200 -1.82 -5.79 17.71
CA LYS A 200 -1.80 -7.15 17.15
C LYS A 200 -2.32 -7.17 15.71
N GLU A 201 -3.38 -6.42 15.40
CA GLU A 201 -3.96 -6.34 14.06
C GLU A 201 -3.04 -5.63 13.06
N ILE A 202 -2.28 -4.63 13.50
CA ILE A 202 -1.23 -3.99 12.69
C ILE A 202 -0.13 -5.01 12.35
N ASP A 203 0.28 -5.85 13.31
CA ASP A 203 1.29 -6.87 13.08
C ASP A 203 0.79 -7.98 12.14
N ILE A 204 -0.46 -8.43 12.28
CA ILE A 204 -1.05 -9.40 11.35
C ILE A 204 -1.14 -8.82 9.93
N ALA A 205 -1.48 -7.53 9.78
CA ALA A 205 -1.58 -6.87 8.48
C ALA A 205 -0.27 -6.88 7.68
N LYS A 206 0.90 -7.02 8.33
CA LYS A 206 2.20 -7.18 7.64
C LYS A 206 2.25 -8.41 6.72
N HIS A 207 1.41 -9.42 7.00
CA HIS A 207 1.38 -10.68 6.27
C HIS A 207 0.03 -10.95 5.58
N ASP A 208 -0.96 -10.07 5.79
CA ASP A 208 -2.31 -10.22 5.25
C ASP A 208 -2.70 -8.96 4.46
N VAL A 209 -2.62 -9.08 3.13
CA VAL A 209 -2.93 -8.01 2.18
C VAL A 209 -4.36 -7.47 2.37
N MET A 210 -5.31 -8.32 2.74
CA MET A 210 -6.70 -7.91 2.95
C MET A 210 -6.86 -7.10 4.23
N ARG A 211 -6.16 -7.46 5.31
CA ARG A 211 -6.13 -6.66 6.55
C ARG A 211 -5.41 -5.34 6.36
N ALA A 212 -4.28 -5.32 5.64
CA ALA A 212 -3.58 -4.08 5.29
C ALA A 212 -4.51 -3.14 4.50
N ALA A 213 -5.18 -3.63 3.45
CA ALA A 213 -6.12 -2.84 2.66
C ALA A 213 -7.31 -2.32 3.50
N ALA A 214 -7.80 -3.12 4.45
CA ALA A 214 -8.86 -2.71 5.37
C ALA A 214 -8.40 -1.58 6.32
N GLN A 215 -7.12 -1.55 6.68
CA GLN A 215 -6.48 -0.48 7.44
C GLN A 215 -6.01 0.69 6.56
N LYS A 216 -6.40 0.74 5.28
CA LYS A 216 -5.98 1.76 4.30
C LYS A 216 -4.46 1.81 4.10
N ARG A 217 -3.82 0.64 4.10
CA ARG A 217 -2.37 0.47 3.92
C ARG A 217 -2.07 -0.46 2.74
N ILE A 218 -1.00 -0.17 2.01
CA ILE A 218 -0.39 -1.05 1.01
C ILE A 218 1.07 -1.27 1.42
N LEU A 219 1.48 -2.52 1.64
CA LEU A 219 2.81 -2.87 2.15
C LEU A 219 3.65 -3.50 1.05
N ILE A 220 4.77 -2.89 0.70
CA ILE A 220 5.69 -3.38 -0.34
C ILE A 220 7.14 -3.22 0.15
N PRO A 221 7.64 -4.20 0.93
CA PRO A 221 8.94 -4.09 1.60
C PRO A 221 10.12 -4.06 0.62
N ASP A 222 9.96 -4.66 -0.56
CA ASP A 222 11.06 -4.85 -1.52
C ASP A 222 11.19 -3.68 -2.51
N ALA A 223 10.30 -2.69 -2.45
CA ALA A 223 10.30 -1.57 -3.38
C ALA A 223 11.02 -0.36 -2.80
N GLU A 224 11.83 0.26 -3.65
CA GLU A 224 12.47 1.53 -3.35
C GLU A 224 11.45 2.68 -3.39
N PRO A 225 11.58 3.69 -2.51
CA PRO A 225 10.69 4.85 -2.48
C PRO A 225 10.62 5.60 -3.81
N ASP A 226 11.77 5.79 -4.46
CA ASP A 226 11.86 6.52 -5.72
C ASP A 226 11.07 5.84 -6.84
N THR A 227 11.09 4.50 -6.88
CA THR A 227 10.30 3.71 -7.84
C THR A 227 8.80 3.91 -7.60
N PHE A 228 8.37 3.99 -6.35
CA PHE A 228 6.98 4.30 -6.02
C PHE A 228 6.59 5.72 -6.40
N GLN A 229 7.48 6.69 -6.17
CA GLN A 229 7.23 8.07 -6.53
C GLN A 229 6.98 8.20 -8.04
N LEU A 230 7.75 7.49 -8.88
CA LEU A 230 7.52 7.43 -10.32
C LEU A 230 6.14 6.86 -10.69
N VAL A 231 5.70 5.79 -10.01
CA VAL A 231 4.34 5.24 -10.21
C VAL A 231 3.27 6.24 -9.79
N MET A 232 3.47 6.92 -8.65
CA MET A 232 2.55 7.94 -8.16
C MET A 232 2.45 9.11 -9.14
N ASP A 233 3.59 9.64 -9.59
CA ASP A 233 3.65 10.75 -10.56
C ASP A 233 2.95 10.36 -11.85
N TRP A 234 3.12 9.13 -12.33
CA TRP A 234 2.37 8.64 -13.48
C TRP A 234 0.86 8.58 -13.23
N ILE A 235 0.41 8.10 -12.08
CA ILE A 235 -1.02 8.05 -11.73
C ILE A 235 -1.63 9.46 -11.65
N TYR A 236 -0.92 10.42 -11.06
CA TYR A 236 -1.42 11.78 -10.91
C TYR A 236 -1.32 12.63 -12.17
N GLN A 237 -0.25 12.47 -12.95
CA GLN A 237 0.11 13.38 -14.03
C GLN A 237 -0.03 12.74 -15.42
N GLY A 238 -0.17 11.40 -15.49
CA GLY A 238 -0.23 10.65 -16.74
C GLY A 238 1.09 10.60 -17.51
N LYS A 239 2.21 10.93 -16.87
CA LYS A 239 3.54 10.99 -17.48
C LYS A 239 4.57 10.24 -16.65
N LEU A 240 5.49 9.55 -17.32
CA LEU A 240 6.62 8.86 -16.69
C LEU A 240 7.91 9.44 -17.25
N ASP A 241 8.53 10.33 -16.48
CA ASP A 241 9.83 10.94 -16.82
C ASP A 241 10.96 10.10 -16.23
N CYS A 242 11.22 8.94 -16.85
CA CYS A 242 12.27 8.01 -16.44
C CYS A 242 13.09 7.57 -17.65
N GLU A 243 14.37 7.96 -17.67
CA GLU A 243 15.33 7.58 -18.70
C GLU A 243 16.31 6.49 -18.23
N ASP A 244 16.45 6.30 -16.92
CA ASP A 244 17.30 5.23 -16.39
C ASP A 244 16.63 3.85 -16.61
N PRO A 245 17.28 2.91 -17.33
CA PRO A 245 16.66 1.62 -17.67
C PRO A 245 16.40 0.75 -16.45
N GLN A 246 17.25 0.83 -15.41
CA GLN A 246 17.07 0.05 -14.18
C GLN A 246 15.86 0.55 -13.39
N GLN A 247 15.71 1.87 -13.23
CA GLN A 247 14.50 2.47 -12.64
C GLN A 247 13.24 2.16 -13.45
N LEU A 248 13.33 2.16 -14.79
CA LEU A 248 12.21 1.82 -15.66
C LEU A 248 11.77 0.35 -15.49
N TYR A 249 12.73 -0.56 -15.35
CA TYR A 249 12.45 -1.97 -15.06
C TYR A 249 11.90 -2.18 -13.65
N ASN A 250 12.44 -1.50 -12.63
CA ASN A 250 11.90 -1.53 -11.27
C ASN A 250 10.45 -1.01 -11.25
N THR A 251 10.17 0.06 -12.00
CA THR A 251 8.82 0.64 -12.16
C THR A 251 7.89 -0.35 -12.87
N LEU A 252 8.36 -1.06 -13.89
CA LEU A 252 7.63 -2.13 -14.56
C LEU A 252 7.21 -3.24 -13.58
N GLN A 253 8.15 -3.74 -12.77
CA GLN A 253 7.87 -4.77 -11.78
C GLN A 253 6.84 -4.29 -10.74
N LEU A 254 7.03 -3.07 -10.24
CA LEU A 254 6.11 -2.48 -9.27
C LEU A 254 4.71 -2.27 -9.85
N ALA A 255 4.60 -1.72 -11.05
CA ALA A 255 3.33 -1.54 -11.76
C ALA A 255 2.61 -2.88 -11.96
N THR A 256 3.35 -3.92 -12.35
CA THR A 256 2.81 -5.29 -12.50
C THR A 256 2.27 -5.82 -11.18
N ARG A 257 3.05 -5.70 -10.08
CA ARG A 257 2.66 -6.14 -8.73
C ARG A 257 1.43 -5.40 -8.20
N LEU A 258 1.31 -4.12 -8.52
CA LEU A 258 0.16 -3.28 -8.19
C LEU A 258 -1.03 -3.49 -9.13
N GLY A 259 -0.86 -4.21 -10.25
CA GLY A 259 -1.91 -4.39 -11.26
C GLY A 259 -2.23 -3.13 -12.07
N VAL A 260 -1.28 -2.20 -12.19
CA VAL A 260 -1.39 -1.00 -13.01
C VAL A 260 -0.99 -1.34 -14.44
N THR A 261 -1.90 -1.99 -15.17
CA THR A 261 -1.59 -2.64 -16.45
C THR A 261 -1.05 -1.67 -17.50
N ALA A 262 -1.66 -0.50 -17.65
CA ALA A 262 -1.26 0.50 -18.64
C ALA A 262 0.18 1.01 -18.40
N LEU A 263 0.57 1.23 -17.14
CA LEU A 263 1.95 1.63 -16.80
C LEU A 263 2.93 0.47 -17.05
N SER A 264 2.57 -0.75 -16.67
CA SER A 264 3.43 -1.92 -16.95
C SER A 264 3.63 -2.11 -18.46
N GLU A 265 2.58 -1.97 -19.27
CA GLU A 265 2.68 -2.07 -20.73
C GLU A 265 3.54 -0.95 -21.33
N PHE A 266 3.41 0.27 -20.80
CA PHE A 266 4.23 1.41 -21.20
C PHE A 266 5.71 1.18 -20.92
N CYS A 267 6.08 0.84 -19.67
CA CYS A 267 7.48 0.59 -19.30
C CYS A 267 8.06 -0.58 -20.10
N HIS A 268 7.29 -1.66 -20.25
CA HIS A 268 7.68 -2.83 -21.02
C HIS A 268 7.94 -2.48 -22.49
N SER A 269 7.05 -1.71 -23.12
CA SER A 269 7.21 -1.32 -24.52
C SER A 269 8.41 -0.39 -24.71
N LYS A 270 8.62 0.57 -23.79
CA LYS A 270 9.78 1.48 -23.83
C LYS A 270 11.10 0.69 -23.72
N LEU A 271 11.20 -0.24 -22.77
CA LEU A 271 12.37 -1.12 -22.62
C LEU A 271 12.59 -2.02 -23.83
N TYR A 272 11.53 -2.67 -24.32
CA TYR A 272 11.63 -3.58 -25.46
C TYR A 272 12.09 -2.84 -26.73
N ASN A 273 11.46 -1.70 -27.04
CA ASN A 273 11.81 -0.94 -28.24
C ASN A 273 13.25 -0.43 -28.16
N ALA A 274 13.64 0.17 -27.03
CA ALA A 274 15.01 0.65 -26.85
C ALA A 274 16.06 -0.48 -26.98
N ALA A 275 15.82 -1.63 -26.34
CA ALA A 275 16.70 -2.79 -26.46
C ALA A 275 16.75 -3.34 -27.89
N ASN A 276 15.61 -3.45 -28.56
CA ASN A 276 15.53 -3.92 -29.94
C ASN A 276 16.27 -2.97 -30.90
N ASP A 277 16.06 -1.66 -30.76
CA ASP A 277 16.73 -0.65 -31.56
C ASP A 277 18.26 -0.72 -31.36
N SER A 278 18.73 -0.82 -30.10
CA SER A 278 20.16 -1.02 -29.80
C SER A 278 20.73 -2.31 -30.42
N ILE A 279 19.97 -3.41 -30.44
CA ILE A 279 20.40 -4.66 -31.10
C ILE A 279 20.50 -4.46 -32.62
N GLN A 280 19.49 -3.86 -33.25
CA GLN A 280 19.48 -3.65 -34.70
C GLN A 280 20.59 -2.69 -35.14
N ASP A 281 20.80 -1.60 -34.40
CA ASP A 281 21.88 -0.64 -34.66
C ASP A 281 23.26 -1.30 -34.51
N ALA A 282 23.43 -2.15 -33.51
CA ALA A 282 24.68 -2.89 -33.31
C ALA A 282 24.95 -3.87 -34.46
N LEU A 283 23.93 -4.63 -34.88
CA LEU A 283 24.03 -5.55 -36.03
C LEU A 283 24.37 -4.79 -37.31
N ALA A 284 23.73 -3.64 -37.56
CA ALA A 284 24.01 -2.80 -38.73
C ALA A 284 25.45 -2.24 -38.73
N ASN A 285 26.02 -1.98 -37.55
CA ASN A 285 27.36 -1.44 -37.38
C ASN A 285 28.44 -2.51 -37.11
N GLY A 286 28.09 -3.80 -37.15
CA GLY A 286 29.02 -4.89 -36.87
C GLY A 286 29.58 -4.90 -35.43
N THR A 287 28.85 -4.32 -34.49
CA THR A 287 29.22 -4.33 -33.06
C THR A 287 28.80 -5.66 -32.43
N SER A 288 29.74 -6.35 -31.78
CA SER A 288 29.46 -7.64 -31.16
C SER A 288 28.51 -7.50 -29.96
N LEU A 289 27.65 -8.51 -29.77
CA LEU A 289 26.74 -8.58 -28.62
C LEU A 289 27.52 -8.55 -27.28
N LYS A 290 28.71 -9.15 -27.25
CA LYS A 290 29.64 -9.09 -26.11
C LYS A 290 29.95 -7.65 -25.70
N THR A 291 30.19 -6.76 -26.66
CA THR A 291 30.46 -5.34 -26.40
C THR A 291 29.23 -4.62 -25.89
N LEU A 292 28.06 -4.88 -26.49
CA LEU A 292 26.79 -4.28 -26.04
C LEU A 292 26.43 -4.66 -24.61
N LEU A 293 26.69 -5.89 -24.20
CA LEU A 293 26.44 -6.35 -22.84
C LEU A 293 27.51 -5.91 -21.83
N GLY A 294 28.50 -5.12 -22.27
CA GLY A 294 29.56 -4.58 -21.40
C GLY A 294 30.72 -5.52 -21.12
N TYR A 295 30.79 -6.68 -21.78
CA TYR A 295 31.90 -7.63 -21.66
C TYR A 295 33.01 -7.42 -22.69
N GLY A 296 32.83 -6.48 -23.63
CA GLY A 296 33.77 -6.17 -24.70
C GLY A 296 34.58 -4.89 -24.48
N LEU A 297 35.34 -4.50 -25.51
CA LEU A 297 36.10 -3.25 -25.51
C LEU A 297 35.17 -2.08 -25.85
N GLY A 298 34.61 -1.42 -24.84
CA GLY A 298 33.78 -0.23 -25.02
C GLY A 298 32.75 -0.05 -23.89
N PRO A 299 32.03 1.08 -23.88
CA PRO A 299 30.89 1.22 -22.98
C PRO A 299 29.78 0.26 -23.43
N GLY A 300 29.29 -0.56 -22.49
CA GLY A 300 28.09 -1.36 -22.72
C GLY A 300 26.85 -0.49 -22.91
N ASP A 301 25.86 -1.02 -23.61
CA ASP A 301 24.53 -0.44 -23.68
C ASP A 301 23.78 -0.74 -22.37
N ARG A 302 23.47 0.32 -21.62
CA ARG A 302 22.82 0.20 -20.31
C ARG A 302 21.44 -0.45 -20.39
N VAL A 303 20.68 -0.24 -21.47
CA VAL A 303 19.35 -0.83 -21.65
C VAL A 303 19.50 -2.34 -21.83
N LEU A 304 20.43 -2.77 -22.68
CA LEU A 304 20.68 -4.19 -22.93
C LEU A 304 21.23 -4.90 -21.69
N GLU A 305 22.16 -4.27 -20.97
CA GLU A 305 22.68 -4.81 -19.70
C GLU A 305 21.53 -5.09 -18.72
N VAL A 306 20.64 -4.11 -18.49
CA VAL A 306 19.49 -4.26 -17.59
C VAL A 306 18.53 -5.34 -18.10
N VAL A 307 18.12 -5.29 -19.37
CA VAL A 307 17.15 -6.25 -19.92
C VAL A 307 17.68 -7.69 -19.85
N PHE A 308 18.95 -7.91 -20.22
CA PHE A 308 19.53 -9.25 -20.21
C PHE A 308 19.76 -9.74 -18.79
N LYS A 309 20.33 -8.91 -17.91
CA LYS A 309 20.51 -9.23 -16.48
C LYS A 309 19.21 -9.73 -15.86
N HIS A 310 18.10 -9.05 -16.13
CA HIS A 310 16.80 -9.42 -15.59
C HIS A 310 16.15 -10.60 -16.32
N ALA A 311 16.29 -10.71 -17.64
CA ALA A 311 15.82 -11.87 -18.39
C ALA A 311 16.48 -13.18 -17.92
N PHE A 312 17.74 -13.11 -17.49
CA PHE A 312 18.53 -14.25 -17.02
C PHE A 312 18.17 -14.72 -15.61
N LYS A 313 17.93 -13.76 -14.71
CA LYS A 313 17.77 -13.99 -13.27
C LYS A 313 16.33 -14.03 -12.81
N ASP A 314 15.47 -13.17 -13.35
CA ASP A 314 14.13 -12.99 -12.82
C ASP A 314 13.17 -14.02 -13.41
N HIS A 315 12.59 -14.83 -12.53
CA HIS A 315 11.53 -15.77 -12.91
C HIS A 315 10.31 -15.05 -13.52
N ASP A 316 10.06 -13.82 -13.08
CA ASP A 316 8.90 -13.02 -13.47
C ASP A 316 9.21 -11.95 -14.53
N ALA A 317 10.38 -12.05 -15.20
CA ALA A 317 10.69 -11.19 -16.33
C ALA A 317 9.60 -11.28 -17.42
N PRO A 318 9.16 -10.16 -18.03
CA PRO A 318 8.18 -10.16 -19.09
C PRO A 318 8.58 -11.10 -20.22
N LYS A 319 7.65 -11.99 -20.61
CA LYS A 319 7.89 -13.05 -21.60
C LYS A 319 8.55 -12.51 -22.88
N ARG A 320 8.08 -11.38 -23.40
CA ARG A 320 8.60 -10.77 -24.63
C ARG A 320 10.05 -10.26 -24.49
N LEU A 321 10.43 -9.69 -23.34
CA LEU A 321 11.83 -9.30 -23.09
C LEU A 321 12.72 -10.55 -22.99
N ARG A 322 12.23 -11.60 -22.32
CA ARG A 322 12.95 -12.87 -22.22
C ARG A 322 13.15 -13.52 -23.58
N GLU A 323 12.10 -13.63 -24.38
CA GLU A 323 12.16 -14.18 -25.74
C GLU A 323 13.12 -13.38 -26.63
N MET A 324 13.09 -12.05 -26.55
CA MET A 324 14.06 -11.20 -27.26
C MET A 324 15.50 -11.50 -26.84
N ALA A 325 15.79 -11.57 -25.54
CA ALA A 325 17.14 -11.88 -25.06
C ALA A 325 17.58 -13.29 -25.49
N VAL A 326 16.69 -14.29 -25.36
CA VAL A 326 16.94 -15.69 -25.78
C VAL A 326 17.23 -15.78 -27.27
N ASN A 327 16.41 -15.18 -28.12
CA ASN A 327 16.57 -15.23 -29.59
C ASN A 327 17.82 -14.46 -30.05
N THR A 328 18.13 -13.34 -29.39
CA THR A 328 19.33 -12.55 -29.67
C THR A 328 20.60 -13.34 -29.34
N LEU A 329 20.61 -14.05 -28.20
CA LEU A 329 21.71 -14.96 -27.87
C LEU A 329 21.76 -16.14 -28.82
N ALA A 330 20.64 -16.79 -29.12
CA ALA A 330 20.63 -17.95 -29.99
C ALA A 330 21.26 -17.68 -31.38
N SER A 331 21.10 -16.46 -31.89
CA SER A 331 21.65 -16.04 -33.18
C SER A 331 23.09 -15.50 -33.12
N ASN A 332 23.56 -15.03 -31.95
CA ASN A 332 24.85 -14.32 -31.82
C ASN A 332 25.76 -14.86 -30.70
N LEU A 333 25.41 -15.95 -30.03
CA LEU A 333 26.19 -16.51 -28.94
C LEU A 333 27.45 -17.19 -29.48
N ASP A 334 28.60 -16.71 -29.02
CA ASP A 334 29.88 -17.37 -29.20
C ASP A 334 30.39 -17.98 -27.88
N GLY A 335 31.47 -18.76 -27.96
CA GLY A 335 32.05 -19.43 -26.79
C GLY A 335 32.62 -18.47 -25.74
N GLU A 336 33.08 -17.28 -26.14
CA GLU A 336 33.61 -16.29 -25.20
C GLU A 336 32.47 -15.62 -24.42
N LEU A 337 31.42 -15.18 -25.11
CA LEU A 337 30.25 -14.60 -24.48
C LEU A 337 29.57 -15.61 -23.55
N TRP A 338 29.47 -16.88 -23.94
CA TRP A 338 28.94 -17.93 -23.06
C TRP A 338 29.75 -18.09 -21.77
N ALA A 339 31.09 -18.02 -21.86
CA ALA A 339 31.95 -18.12 -20.69
C ALA A 339 31.72 -16.97 -19.69
N GLU A 340 31.33 -15.79 -20.15
CA GLU A 340 31.03 -14.62 -19.31
C GLU A 340 29.64 -14.69 -18.65
N ILE A 341 28.65 -15.28 -19.33
CA ILE A 341 27.24 -15.25 -18.87
C ILE A 341 26.76 -16.55 -18.20
N ASN A 342 27.48 -17.66 -18.32
CA ASN A 342 26.99 -18.98 -17.87
C ASN A 342 26.62 -19.02 -16.37
N ASP A 343 27.31 -18.27 -15.52
CA ASP A 343 27.11 -18.25 -14.07
C ASP A 343 25.90 -17.39 -13.66
N VAL A 344 25.44 -16.48 -14.54
CA VAL A 344 24.30 -15.60 -14.28
C VAL A 344 23.01 -16.07 -14.97
N VAL A 345 23.12 -16.90 -15.99
CA VAL A 345 21.98 -17.48 -16.71
C VAL A 345 21.39 -18.63 -15.91
N SER A 346 20.13 -18.50 -15.49
CA SER A 346 19.44 -19.60 -14.81
C SER A 346 19.32 -20.84 -15.71
N HIS A 347 19.32 -22.04 -15.12
CA HIS A 347 19.24 -23.30 -15.86
C HIS A 347 18.04 -23.35 -16.84
N SER A 348 16.88 -22.81 -16.43
CA SER A 348 15.70 -22.74 -17.28
C SER A 348 15.90 -21.84 -18.52
N VAL A 349 16.61 -20.72 -18.36
CA VAL A 349 16.91 -19.82 -19.48
C VAL A 349 17.99 -20.41 -20.38
N ALA A 350 19.00 -21.10 -19.81
CA ALA A 350 20.01 -21.83 -20.60
C ALA A 350 19.37 -22.88 -21.53
N LEU A 351 18.39 -23.65 -21.03
CA LEU A 351 17.64 -24.60 -21.85
C LEU A 351 16.84 -23.91 -22.97
N GLN A 352 16.25 -22.74 -22.70
CA GLN A 352 15.55 -21.96 -23.73
C GLN A 352 16.51 -21.45 -24.80
N ILE A 353 17.70 -20.99 -24.42
CA ILE A 353 18.74 -20.57 -25.37
C ILE A 353 19.16 -21.75 -26.26
N ILE A 354 19.45 -22.92 -25.67
CA ILE A 354 19.82 -24.12 -26.43
C ILE A 354 18.71 -24.52 -27.42
N ALA A 355 17.45 -24.52 -26.98
CA ALA A 355 16.32 -24.83 -27.84
C ALA A 355 16.21 -23.84 -29.01
N ALA A 356 16.32 -22.54 -28.73
CA ALA A 356 16.30 -21.49 -29.76
C ALA A 356 17.50 -21.57 -30.72
N MET A 357 18.68 -21.99 -30.26
CA MET A 357 19.85 -22.22 -31.12
C MET A 357 19.61 -23.37 -32.10
N VAL A 358 19.03 -24.48 -31.62
CA VAL A 358 18.70 -25.64 -32.47
C VAL A 358 17.69 -25.24 -33.54
N GLU A 359 16.60 -24.56 -33.14
CA GLU A 359 15.58 -24.06 -34.07
C GLU A 359 16.18 -23.10 -35.12
N TYR A 360 17.04 -22.17 -34.69
CA TYR A 360 17.73 -21.26 -35.58
C TYR A 360 18.60 -21.99 -36.62
N HIS A 361 19.34 -23.03 -36.19
CA HIS A 361 20.16 -23.83 -37.09
C HIS A 361 19.33 -24.65 -38.09
N GLU A 362 18.18 -25.18 -37.67
CA GLU A 362 17.23 -25.84 -38.57
C GLU A 362 16.70 -24.87 -39.63
N GLN A 363 16.28 -23.67 -39.24
CA GLN A 363 15.81 -22.63 -40.16
C GLN A 363 16.89 -22.18 -41.16
N VAL A 364 18.15 -22.10 -40.72
CA VAL A 364 19.29 -21.82 -41.63
C VAL A 364 19.51 -22.98 -42.61
N ALA A 365 19.45 -24.24 -42.14
CA ALA A 365 19.62 -25.41 -42.99
C ALA A 365 18.51 -25.55 -44.06
N GLU A 366 17.29 -25.12 -43.72
CA GLU A 366 16.16 -25.06 -44.65
C GLU A 366 16.21 -23.86 -45.61
N GLY A 367 17.21 -22.98 -45.49
CA GLY A 367 17.35 -21.77 -46.31
C GLY A 367 16.30 -20.70 -46.01
N LEU A 368 15.62 -20.78 -44.87
CA LEU A 368 14.65 -19.81 -44.41
C LEU A 368 15.31 -18.55 -43.82
N LEU A 369 16.57 -18.68 -43.38
CA LEU A 369 17.39 -17.59 -42.84
C LEU A 369 18.74 -17.51 -43.55
N ASN A 370 19.18 -16.30 -43.87
CA ASN A 370 20.46 -16.06 -44.55
C ASN A 370 21.59 -15.94 -43.51
N HIS A 371 22.44 -16.96 -43.40
CA HIS A 371 23.51 -17.00 -42.38
C HIS A 371 24.69 -16.07 -42.70
N ASP A 372 24.88 -15.72 -43.97
CA ASP A 372 26.04 -14.94 -44.47
C ASP A 372 26.05 -13.48 -43.98
N THR A 373 24.98 -13.00 -43.35
CA THR A 373 24.91 -11.64 -42.81
C THR A 373 25.49 -11.51 -41.39
N ILE A 374 25.73 -12.62 -40.68
CA ILE A 374 26.08 -12.61 -39.23
C ILE A 374 27.56 -12.94 -38.97
N LYS A 375 28.27 -13.58 -39.92
CA LYS A 375 29.66 -14.05 -39.72
C LYS A 375 30.78 -13.02 -39.94
N HIS A 376 30.48 -11.72 -40.00
CA HIS A 376 31.50 -10.71 -40.31
C HIS A 376 32.06 -10.02 -39.06
N VAL A 377 33.33 -10.31 -38.71
CA VAL A 377 34.47 -9.35 -38.66
C VAL A 377 35.68 -9.88 -37.86
N ASP A 378 35.57 -10.91 -37.01
CA ASP A 378 36.68 -11.20 -36.07
C ASP A 378 37.90 -11.93 -36.67
N ASP A 379 37.76 -12.57 -37.85
CA ASP A 379 38.88 -13.28 -38.50
C ASP A 379 39.87 -12.36 -39.24
N ARG A 380 39.62 -11.04 -39.34
CA ARG A 380 40.55 -10.11 -40.03
C ARG A 380 41.60 -9.47 -39.11
N ALA A 381 41.54 -9.67 -37.80
CA ALA A 381 42.48 -9.05 -36.86
C ALA A 381 43.76 -9.88 -36.56
N ARG A 382 43.88 -11.12 -37.06
CA ARG A 382 45.00 -12.02 -36.71
C ARG A 382 46.15 -12.13 -37.72
N THR A 383 46.21 -11.32 -38.78
CA THR A 383 47.33 -11.32 -39.73
C THR A 383 48.08 -9.98 -39.76
N VAL A 384 48.72 -9.62 -38.65
CA VAL A 384 49.86 -8.69 -38.68
C VAL A 384 51.13 -9.54 -38.56
N SER A 385 51.77 -9.81 -39.70
CA SER A 385 53.11 -10.39 -39.76
C SER A 385 54.10 -9.51 -38.97
N PRO A 386 55.03 -10.09 -38.19
CA PRO A 386 56.12 -9.32 -37.61
C PRO A 386 57.04 -8.85 -38.74
N MET A 387 57.19 -7.53 -38.86
CA MET A 387 58.15 -6.89 -39.75
C MET A 387 59.56 -7.15 -39.20
N ALA A 388 60.42 -7.74 -40.02
CA ALA A 388 61.81 -8.04 -39.67
C ALA A 388 62.58 -6.74 -39.36
N ALA A 389 63.32 -6.76 -38.26
CA ALA A 389 64.29 -5.73 -37.93
C ALA A 389 65.42 -5.75 -38.98
N LEU A 390 65.66 -4.60 -39.61
CA LEU A 390 66.86 -4.34 -40.39
C LEU A 390 67.90 -3.72 -39.45
N ASP A 391 69.03 -4.41 -39.32
CA ASP A 391 70.25 -3.91 -38.71
C ASP A 391 70.77 -2.66 -39.46
N ASN A 392 71.17 -1.65 -38.70
CA ASN A 392 72.22 -0.69 -39.03
C ASN A 392 72.80 -0.09 -37.75
#